data_AF-A0AAW1QTF3-F1
#
_entry.id   AF-A0AAW1QTF3-F1
#
_cell.length_a   1.000
_cell.length_b   1.000
_cell.length_c   1.000
_cell.angle_alpha   90.00
_cell.angle_beta   90.00
_cell.angle_gamma   90.00
#
_symmetry.space_group_name_H-M   'P 1'
#
loop_
_entity.id
_entity.type
_entity.pdbx_description
1 polymer ?
#
loop_
_entity_poly.entity_id
_entity_poly.type
_entity_poly.pdbx_seq_one_letter_code
_entity_poly.pdbx_strand_id
1 'polypeptide(L)'
;MIGARELEMMKQDAMLINFARGEVIDKTALLAVLNSGKLWGVGLDVHWQEPADANEPLYCHRNVVALPHSGVGTHEVFQNLSALIVENLQRWKAGKELLYRLV
;
A
#
# COMPACT_ATOMS: atom_id res chain seq x y z
N MET A 1 -3.22 -6.55 -10.67
CA MET A 1 -3.71 -5.18 -10.82
C MET A 1 -5.22 -5.21 -10.71
N ILE A 2 -5.82 -4.29 -9.95
CA ILE A 2 -7.24 -4.20 -9.62
C ILE A 2 -7.81 -2.99 -10.35
N GLY A 3 -8.54 -3.21 -11.44
CA GLY A 3 -9.16 -2.17 -12.24
C GLY A 3 -10.67 -2.12 -12.06
N ALA A 4 -11.36 -1.34 -12.91
CA ALA A 4 -12.81 -1.18 -12.86
C ALA A 4 -13.56 -2.52 -12.88
N ARG A 5 -13.13 -3.48 -13.71
CA ARG A 5 -13.77 -4.79 -13.79
C ARG A 5 -13.71 -5.54 -12.46
N GLU A 6 -12.54 -5.59 -11.83
CA GLU A 6 -12.34 -6.28 -10.54
C GLU A 6 -13.14 -5.62 -9.42
N LEU A 7 -13.17 -4.28 -9.40
CA LEU A 7 -13.94 -3.51 -8.44
C LEU A 7 -15.45 -3.72 -8.60
N GLU A 8 -15.96 -3.81 -9.83
CA GLU A 8 -17.38 -4.09 -10.10
C GLU A 8 -17.80 -5.53 -9.75
N MET A 9 -16.85 -6.47 -9.70
CA MET A 9 -17.12 -7.83 -9.23
C MET A 9 -17.21 -7.92 -7.70
N MET A 10 -16.82 -6.88 -6.96
CA MET A 10 -16.90 -6.89 -5.50
C MET A 10 -18.35 -6.86 -5.00
N LYS A 11 -18.56 -7.43 -3.82
CA LYS A 11 -19.83 -7.33 -3.10
C LYS A 11 -20.04 -5.88 -2.65
N GLN A 12 -21.30 -5.46 -2.59
CA GLN A 12 -21.67 -4.09 -2.25
C GLN A 12 -21.26 -3.70 -0.82
N ASP A 13 -21.26 -4.67 0.09
CA ASP A 13 -20.88 -4.53 1.49
C ASP A 13 -19.38 -4.76 1.75
N ALA A 14 -18.57 -4.96 0.71
CA ALA A 14 -17.14 -5.24 0.87
C ALA A 14 -16.33 -3.98 1.18
N MET A 15 -15.28 -4.17 1.99
CA MET A 15 -14.20 -3.20 2.16
C MET A 15 -12.93 -3.71 1.48
N LEU A 16 -12.30 -2.87 0.66
CA LEU A 16 -10.98 -3.16 0.07
C LEU A 16 -9.87 -2.66 0.99
N ILE A 17 -8.79 -3.41 1.19
CA ILE A 17 -7.64 -2.99 2.00
C ILE A 17 -6.36 -3.08 1.16
N ASN A 18 -5.56 -2.01 1.11
CA ASN A 18 -4.30 -1.98 0.37
C ASN A 18 -3.11 -1.55 1.24
N PHE A 19 -2.19 -2.49 1.46
CA PHE A 19 -0.86 -2.31 2.07
C PHE A 19 0.27 -2.68 1.08
N ALA A 20 -0.04 -2.86 -0.21
CA ALA A 20 0.93 -3.25 -1.22
C ALA A 20 1.61 -2.02 -1.85
N ARG A 21 1.05 -1.49 -2.94
CA ARG A 21 1.45 -0.23 -3.58
C ARG A 21 0.20 0.47 -4.12
N GLY A 22 0.23 1.79 -4.23
CA GLY A 22 -0.90 2.56 -4.75
C GLY A 22 -1.32 2.08 -6.14
N GLU A 23 -0.35 1.87 -7.04
CA GLU A 23 -0.58 1.53 -8.44
C GLU A 23 -1.15 0.12 -8.67
N VAL A 24 -1.26 -0.71 -7.62
CA VAL A 24 -1.95 -1.99 -7.71
C VAL A 24 -3.44 -1.79 -8.01
N ILE A 25 -4.02 -0.66 -7.61
CA ILE A 25 -5.42 -0.29 -7.83
C ILE A 25 -5.49 0.86 -8.83
N ASP A 26 -6.48 0.85 -9.72
CA ASP A 26 -6.81 2.02 -10.53
C ASP A 26 -7.52 3.09 -9.68
N LYS A 27 -6.87 4.24 -9.48
CA LYS A 27 -7.36 5.35 -8.64
C LYS A 27 -8.73 5.88 -9.09
N THR A 28 -8.89 6.05 -10.39
CA THR A 28 -10.09 6.65 -10.99
C THR A 28 -11.27 5.70 -10.85
N ALA A 29 -11.05 4.42 -11.14
CA ALA A 29 -12.06 3.38 -10.99
C ALA A 29 -12.45 3.20 -9.52
N LEU A 30 -11.50 3.25 -8.58
CA LEU A 30 -11.76 3.18 -7.15
C LEU A 30 -12.70 4.31 -6.70
N LEU A 31 -12.40 5.55 -7.07
CA LEU A 31 -13.25 6.69 -6.73
C LEU A 31 -14.65 6.55 -7.35
N ALA A 32 -14.74 6.05 -8.59
CA ALA A 32 -16.02 5.83 -9.25
C ALA A 32 -16.90 4.81 -8.52
N VAL A 33 -16.35 3.66 -8.11
CA VAL A 33 -17.13 2.62 -7.41
C VAL A 33 -17.50 3.00 -5.97
N LEU A 34 -16.68 3.83 -5.31
CA LEU A 34 -17.01 4.42 -4.01
C LEU A 34 -18.18 5.40 -4.14
N ASN A 35 -18.12 6.29 -5.14
CA ASN A 35 -19.18 7.27 -5.39
C ASN A 35 -20.50 6.61 -5.81
N SER A 36 -20.45 5.50 -6.56
CA SER A 36 -21.66 4.75 -6.94
C SER A 36 -22.26 3.93 -5.80
N GLY A 37 -21.54 3.79 -4.67
CA GLY A 37 -21.95 2.94 -3.55
C GLY A 37 -21.83 1.44 -3.84
N LYS A 38 -21.08 1.06 -4.88
CA LYS A 38 -20.78 -0.32 -5.25
C LYS A 38 -19.76 -0.97 -4.32
N LEU A 39 -18.91 -0.17 -3.68
CA LEU A 39 -17.97 -0.61 -2.66
C LEU A 39 -18.31 0.09 -1.35
N TRP A 40 -18.40 -0.66 -0.25
CA TRP A 40 -18.73 -0.07 1.04
C TRP A 40 -17.65 0.90 1.50
N GLY A 41 -16.38 0.56 1.31
CA GLY A 41 -15.27 1.46 1.63
C GLY A 41 -13.90 0.91 1.24
N VAL A 42 -12.86 1.69 1.53
CA VAL A 42 -11.48 1.29 1.30
C VAL A 42 -10.55 1.76 2.43
N GLY A 43 -9.64 0.89 2.84
CA GLY A 43 -8.51 1.18 3.71
C GLY A 43 -7.22 1.26 2.89
N LEU A 44 -6.49 2.37 2.97
CA LEU A 44 -5.26 2.62 2.21
C LEU A 44 -4.11 2.96 3.15
N ASP A 45 -3.01 2.20 3.10
CA ASP A 45 -1.73 2.64 3.69
C ASP A 45 -0.79 3.22 2.63
N VAL A 46 -1.00 2.85 1.37
CA VAL A 46 -0.14 3.20 0.23
C VAL A 46 -0.90 4.04 -0.79
N HIS A 47 -0.19 4.93 -1.48
CA HIS A 47 -0.80 5.94 -2.35
C HIS A 47 -0.13 6.00 -3.73
N TRP A 48 -0.83 6.53 -4.73
CA TRP A 48 -0.28 6.71 -6.10
C TRP A 48 0.80 7.79 -6.18
N GLN A 49 0.75 8.73 -5.24
CA GLN A 49 1.79 9.71 -5.00
C GLN A 49 1.99 9.80 -3.50
N GLU A 50 3.24 9.76 -3.08
CA GLU A 50 3.60 9.84 -1.66
C GLU A 50 4.59 11.00 -1.44
N PRO A 51 4.26 11.97 -0.55
CA PRO A 51 3.04 12.06 0.26
C PRO A 51 1.76 12.33 -0.55
N ALA A 52 0.64 11.79 -0.07
CA ALA A 52 -0.67 12.04 -0.68
C ALA A 52 -1.13 13.49 -0.43
N ASP A 53 -1.80 14.10 -1.42
CA ASP A 53 -2.51 15.37 -1.21
C ASP A 53 -3.85 15.09 -0.51
N ALA A 54 -3.94 15.48 0.76
CA ALA A 54 -5.12 15.27 1.60
C ALA A 54 -6.39 15.96 1.07
N ASN A 55 -6.27 16.92 0.15
CA ASN A 55 -7.43 17.60 -0.43
C ASN A 55 -8.04 16.87 -1.63
N GLU A 56 -7.42 15.79 -2.12
CA GLU A 56 -7.98 15.05 -3.25
C GLU A 56 -9.33 14.43 -2.91
N PRO A 57 -10.26 14.33 -3.89
CA PRO A 57 -11.61 13.80 -3.66
C PRO A 57 -11.64 12.41 -3.00
N LEU A 58 -10.65 11.55 -3.29
CA LEU A 58 -10.56 10.23 -2.71
C LEU A 58 -10.38 10.29 -1.18
N TYR A 59 -9.45 11.10 -0.67
CA TYR A 59 -9.17 11.16 0.76
C TYR A 59 -10.20 11.97 1.55
N CYS A 60 -10.96 12.83 0.86
CA CYS A 60 -12.13 13.50 1.42
C CYS A 60 -13.39 12.61 1.47
N HIS A 61 -13.37 11.43 0.83
CA HIS A 61 -14.54 10.56 0.76
C HIS A 61 -14.81 9.86 2.09
N ARG A 62 -16.06 9.95 2.59
CA ARG A 62 -16.46 9.45 3.92
C ARG A 62 -16.20 7.95 4.18
N ASN A 63 -16.10 7.14 3.12
CA ASN A 63 -15.86 5.70 3.21
C ASN A 63 -14.39 5.32 2.94
N VAL A 64 -13.48 6.29 3.00
CA VAL A 64 -12.04 6.09 2.83
C VAL A 64 -11.35 6.28 4.17
N VAL A 65 -10.54 5.30 4.56
CA VAL A 65 -9.62 5.41 5.69
C VAL A 65 -8.21 5.33 5.14
N ALA A 66 -7.41 6.36 5.36
CA ALA A 66 -6.05 6.45 4.84
C ALA A 66 -5.03 6.59 5.98
N LEU A 67 -3.93 5.86 5.87
CA LEU A 67 -2.75 5.96 6.72
C LEU A 67 -1.55 6.44 5.89
N PRO A 68 -0.57 7.13 6.49
CA PRO A 68 0.55 7.72 5.77
C PRO A 68 1.72 6.73 5.57
N HIS A 69 1.47 5.60 4.90
CA HIS A 69 2.46 4.54 4.63
C HIS A 69 3.23 4.12 5.90
N SER A 70 2.48 3.79 6.94
CA SER A 70 3.01 3.53 8.28
C SER A 70 2.92 2.06 8.70
N GLY A 71 2.52 1.15 7.80
CA GLY A 71 2.39 -0.29 8.10
C GLY A 71 3.67 -0.97 8.61
N VAL A 72 4.84 -0.37 8.37
CA VAL A 72 6.16 -0.88 8.82
C VAL A 72 6.67 -0.25 10.12
N GLY A 73 5.88 0.60 10.78
CA GLY A 73 6.31 1.44 11.91
C GLY A 73 6.50 0.76 13.27
N THR A 74 6.75 -0.56 13.34
CA THR A 74 6.90 -1.29 14.61
C THR A 74 8.35 -1.43 15.04
N HIS A 75 8.60 -1.52 16.35
CA HIS A 75 9.96 -1.65 16.89
C HIS A 75 10.67 -2.90 16.35
N GLU A 76 9.94 -4.00 16.26
CA GLU A 76 10.40 -5.29 15.75
C GLU A 76 10.83 -5.19 14.28
N VAL A 77 10.07 -4.48 13.44
CA VAL A 77 10.43 -4.27 12.04
C VAL A 77 11.73 -3.46 11.94
N PHE A 78 11.88 -2.37 12.71
CA PHE A 78 13.12 -1.59 12.70
C PHE A 78 14.32 -2.38 13.20
N GLN A 79 14.16 -3.21 14.24
CA GLN A 79 15.23 -4.10 14.72
C GLN A 79 15.66 -5.09 13.64
N ASN A 80 14.70 -5.78 13.02
CA ASN A 80 14.97 -6.79 11.99
C ASN A 80 15.59 -6.19 10.72
N LEU A 81 15.09 -5.04 10.25
CA LEU A 81 15.65 -4.32 9.11
C LEU A 81 17.08 -3.86 9.39
N SER A 82 17.33 -3.31 10.59
CA SER A 82 18.67 -2.88 10.99
C SER A 82 19.66 -4.05 11.02
N ALA A 83 19.26 -5.18 11.59
CA ALA A 83 20.07 -6.41 11.59
C ALA A 83 20.36 -6.91 10.17
N LEU A 84 19.36 -6.90 9.29
CA LEU A 84 19.52 -7.30 7.89
C LEU A 84 20.50 -6.40 7.13
N ILE A 85 20.42 -5.08 7.32
CA ILE A 85 21.33 -4.12 6.69
C ILE A 85 22.77 -4.38 7.16
N VAL A 86 22.98 -4.54 8.47
CA VAL A 86 24.32 -4.82 9.03
C VAL A 86 24.90 -6.12 8.48
N GLU A 87 24.11 -7.19 8.44
CA GLU A 87 24.54 -8.48 7.87
C GLU A 87 24.93 -8.36 6.40
N ASN A 88 24.13 -7.65 5.60
CA ASN A 88 24.44 -7.43 4.19
C ASN A 88 25.71 -6.60 3.97
N LEU A 89 25.99 -5.61 4.83
CA LEU A 89 27.25 -4.86 4.79
C LEU A 89 28.46 -5.75 5.12
N GLN A 90 28.33 -6.63 6.11
CA GLN A 90 29.38 -7.59 6.46
C GLN A 90 29.63 -8.60 5.34
N ARG A 91 28.57 -9.13 4.73
CA ARG A 91 28.64 -10.03 3.56
C ARG A 91 29.33 -9.37 2.38
N TRP A 92 28.93 -8.14 2.04
CA TRP A 92 29.55 -7.37 0.98
C TRP A 92 31.05 -7.19 1.19
N LYS A 93 31.46 -6.78 2.41
CA LYS A 93 32.88 -6.61 2.76
C LYS A 93 33.67 -7.92 2.66
N ALA A 94 33.04 -9.06 2.96
CA ALA A 94 33.64 -10.38 2.89
C ALA A 94 33.58 -11.03 1.50
N GLY A 95 33.06 -10.34 0.48
CA GLY A 95 32.85 -10.91 -0.85
C GLY A 95 31.81 -12.04 -0.89
N LYS A 96 30.92 -12.11 0.12
CA LYS A 96 29.85 -13.09 0.21
C LYS A 96 28.59 -12.61 -0.50
N GLU A 97 27.74 -13.55 -0.89
CA GLU A 97 26.44 -13.25 -1.47
C GLU A 97 25.53 -12.52 -0.48
N LEU A 98 24.86 -11.47 -0.96
CA LEU A 98 23.89 -10.70 -0.19
C LEU A 98 22.63 -11.52 0.08
N LEU A 99 22.06 -11.34 1.26
CA LEU A 99 20.72 -11.83 1.57
C LEU A 99 19.69 -11.12 0.69
N TYR A 100 18.72 -11.89 0.18
CA TYR A 100 17.59 -11.42 -0.63
C TYR A 100 17.98 -10.63 -1.89
N ARG A 101 19.10 -11.00 -2.51
CA ARG A 101 19.55 -10.40 -3.78
C ARG A 101 18.53 -10.65 -4.90
N LEU A 102 18.11 -9.60 -5.58
CA LEU A 102 17.15 -9.67 -6.69
C LEU A 102 17.83 -9.76 -8.07
N VAL A 103 18.97 -9.08 -8.24
CA VAL A 103 19.80 -9.01 -9.46
C VAL A 103 21.28 -8.97 -9.10
#